data_AF-A0A3D4P5I4-F1
#
_entry.id   AF-A0A3D4P5I4-F1
#
_cell.length_a   1.000
_cell.length_b   1.000
_cell.length_c   1.000
_cell.angle_alpha   90.00
_cell.angle_beta   90.00
_cell.angle_gamma   90.00
#
_symmetry.space_group_name_H-M   'P 1'
#
loop_
_entity.id
_entity.type
_entity.pdbx_description
1 polymer ?
#
loop_
_entity_poly.entity_id
_entity_poly.type
_entity_poly.pdbx_seq_one_letter_code
_entity_poly.pdbx_strand_id
1 'polypeptide(L)'
;MPALPGAIYRAEDSGSIQTSTIGGSPAQGVCGTGLIDLMAIFLARGEIAPGGAIQKPTKKLPVAAGIVLTQDDVRQMQLACAAIKGGIRLMLRANGLSVEMLDGVFIAGAFGSYLNIRNSMAIGLLPRMDERRVMFIGNASLAGARLLLVAKEKREEIETLVQRIRYVSLASDREFQDYFIQALEFAGWP
;
A
#
# COMPACT_ATOMS: atom_id res chain seq x y z
N MET A 1 14.09 3.80 -0.02
CA MET A 1 14.47 5.07 0.63
C MET A 1 13.23 5.90 0.96
N PRO A 2 13.29 6.86 1.90
CA PRO A 2 12.18 7.80 2.14
C PRO A 2 11.84 8.66 0.91
N ALA A 3 10.66 9.26 0.89
CA ALA A 3 10.19 10.14 -0.19
C ALA A 3 10.91 11.51 -0.14
N LEU A 4 12.16 11.53 -0.62
CA LEU A 4 13.05 12.68 -0.67
C LEU A 4 13.55 12.90 -2.11
N PRO A 5 14.13 14.07 -2.44
CA PRO A 5 14.68 14.33 -3.77
C PRO A 5 15.58 13.20 -4.28
N GLY A 6 15.37 12.79 -5.54
CA GLY A 6 16.05 11.63 -6.15
C GLY A 6 15.39 10.27 -5.89
N ALA A 7 14.37 10.18 -5.03
CA ALA A 7 13.58 8.96 -4.89
C ALA A 7 12.61 8.80 -6.06
N ILE A 8 12.61 7.63 -6.69
CA ILE A 8 11.60 7.24 -7.68
C ILE A 8 10.26 7.08 -6.95
N TYR A 9 9.29 7.91 -7.30
CA TYR A 9 7.95 7.90 -6.71
C TYR A 9 6.86 7.44 -7.67
N ARG A 10 7.16 7.38 -8.97
CA ARG A 10 6.26 6.90 -10.01
C ARG A 10 7.05 6.13 -11.06
N ALA A 11 6.48 5.04 -11.52
CA ALA A 11 7.00 4.27 -12.65
C ALA A 11 5.87 3.93 -13.63
N GLU A 12 6.16 3.99 -14.92
CA GLU A 12 5.21 3.72 -15.99
C GLU A 12 5.85 2.82 -17.05
N ASP A 13 5.02 2.02 -17.71
CA ASP A 13 5.45 1.14 -18.79
C ASP A 13 4.88 1.61 -20.13
N SER A 14 5.77 2.03 -21.02
CA SER A 14 5.46 2.44 -22.41
C SER A 14 6.29 1.63 -23.41
N GLY A 15 6.63 0.38 -23.06
CA GLY A 15 7.59 -0.48 -23.78
C GLY A 15 8.95 -0.52 -23.06
N SER A 16 9.33 0.59 -22.44
CA SER A 16 10.41 0.68 -21.45
C SER A 16 9.88 1.25 -20.13
N ILE A 17 10.51 0.90 -19.03
CA ILE A 17 10.18 1.47 -17.72
C ILE A 17 10.67 2.92 -17.69
N GLN A 18 9.72 3.85 -17.57
CA GLN A 18 9.98 5.27 -17.36
C GLN A 18 9.75 5.60 -15.89
N THR A 19 10.68 6.33 -15.28
CA THR A 19 10.62 6.66 -13.84
C THR A 19 10.60 8.16 -13.62
N SER A 20 9.77 8.61 -12.69
CA SER A 20 9.79 10.00 -12.20
C SER A 20 10.34 10.07 -10.78
N THR A 21 11.21 11.05 -10.53
CA THR A 21 11.85 11.26 -9.23
C THR A 21 11.33 12.51 -8.54
N ILE A 22 11.33 12.49 -7.20
CA ILE A 22 10.98 13.67 -6.42
C ILE A 22 12.04 14.75 -6.69
N GLY A 23 11.60 15.97 -6.96
CA GLY A 23 12.48 17.11 -7.24
C GLY A 23 13.18 17.09 -8.60
N GLY A 24 12.91 16.10 -9.47
CA GLY A 24 13.54 15.99 -10.80
C GLY A 24 15.04 15.66 -10.79
N SER A 25 15.61 15.33 -9.63
CA SER A 25 17.01 14.93 -9.49
C SER A 25 17.27 13.53 -10.07
N PRO A 26 18.54 13.19 -10.39
CA PRO A 26 18.91 11.83 -10.76
C PRO A 26 18.41 10.80 -9.74
N ALA A 27 17.97 9.64 -10.23
CA ALA A 27 17.44 8.59 -9.39
C ALA A 27 18.54 8.03 -8.47
N GLN A 28 18.25 7.97 -7.17
CA GLN A 28 19.16 7.45 -6.13
C GLN A 28 18.56 6.24 -5.40
N GLY A 29 17.27 5.98 -5.59
CA GLY A 29 16.58 4.84 -5.02
C GLY A 29 15.09 4.93 -5.27
N VAL A 30 14.34 4.00 -4.67
CA VAL A 30 12.89 3.88 -4.83
C VAL A 30 12.20 4.16 -3.50
N CYS A 31 11.11 4.93 -3.52
CA CYS A 31 10.23 5.10 -2.36
C CYS A 31 8.97 4.22 -2.47
N GLY A 32 8.13 4.20 -1.43
CA GLY A 32 7.00 3.26 -1.34
C GLY A 32 6.05 3.30 -2.54
N THR A 33 5.66 4.48 -3.02
CA THR A 33 4.76 4.61 -4.18
C THR A 33 5.41 4.12 -5.47
N GLY A 34 6.70 4.42 -5.67
CA GLY A 34 7.45 3.93 -6.81
C GLY A 34 7.61 2.40 -6.79
N LEU A 35 7.76 1.81 -5.61
CA LEU A 35 7.85 0.36 -5.46
C LEU A 35 6.53 -0.33 -5.83
N ILE A 36 5.39 0.27 -5.49
CA ILE A 36 4.06 -0.22 -5.87
C ILE A 36 3.90 -0.23 -7.39
N ASP A 37 4.25 0.86 -8.06
CA ASP A 37 4.20 0.94 -9.52
C ASP A 37 5.11 -0.10 -10.18
N LEU A 38 6.35 -0.22 -9.70
CA LEU A 38 7.31 -1.19 -10.24
C LEU A 38 6.84 -2.63 -10.04
N MET A 39 6.29 -2.97 -8.87
CA MET A 39 5.71 -4.31 -8.66
C MET A 39 4.59 -4.58 -9.64
N ALA A 40 3.66 -3.64 -9.82
CA ALA A 40 2.56 -3.80 -10.75
C ALA A 40 3.07 -4.02 -12.19
N ILE A 41 4.07 -3.25 -12.62
CA ILE A 41 4.69 -3.39 -13.96
C ILE A 41 5.36 -4.76 -14.10
N PHE A 42 6.22 -5.15 -13.15
CA PHE A 42 6.96 -6.41 -13.27
C PHE A 42 6.06 -7.64 -13.16
N LEU A 43 4.95 -7.56 -12.40
CA LEU A 43 3.91 -8.59 -12.40
C LEU A 43 3.19 -8.65 -13.74
N ALA A 44 2.78 -7.51 -14.30
CA ALA A 44 2.09 -7.45 -15.59
C ALA A 44 2.96 -7.98 -16.75
N ARG A 45 4.28 -7.77 -16.66
CA ARG A 45 5.26 -8.31 -17.62
C ARG A 45 5.62 -9.79 -17.39
N GLY A 46 5.14 -10.41 -16.31
CA GLY A 46 5.50 -11.78 -15.93
C GLY A 46 6.96 -11.93 -15.47
N GLU A 47 7.67 -10.83 -15.20
CA GLU A 47 9.04 -10.85 -14.67
C GLU A 47 9.07 -11.26 -13.18
N ILE A 48 7.95 -11.03 -12.49
CA ILE A 48 7.64 -11.55 -11.15
C ILE A 48 6.41 -12.47 -11.28
N ALA A 49 6.49 -13.69 -10.74
CA ALA A 49 5.30 -14.54 -10.60
C ALA A 49 4.38 -14.01 -9.49
N PRO A 50 3.07 -14.35 -9.50
CA PRO A 50 2.15 -13.98 -8.42
C PRO A 50 2.64 -14.36 -7.02
N GLY A 51 3.34 -15.49 -6.89
CA GLY A 51 4.00 -15.92 -5.65
C GLY A 51 5.26 -15.13 -5.26
N GLY A 52 5.60 -14.06 -5.99
CA GLY A 52 6.70 -13.13 -5.72
C GLY A 52 8.07 -13.57 -6.22
N ALA A 53 8.18 -14.69 -6.95
CA ALA A 53 9.46 -15.15 -7.47
C ALA A 53 9.87 -14.35 -8.72
N ILE A 54 11.08 -13.78 -8.72
CA ILE A 54 11.67 -13.17 -9.91
C ILE A 54 12.05 -14.28 -10.89
N GLN A 55 11.58 -14.17 -12.14
CA GLN A 55 11.78 -15.18 -13.18
C GLN A 55 13.16 -15.11 -13.84
N LYS A 56 13.82 -13.94 -13.80
CA LYS A 56 15.18 -13.79 -14.35
C LYS A 56 16.20 -14.63 -13.56
N PRO A 57 17.15 -15.32 -14.23
CA PRO A 57 18.20 -16.09 -13.55
C PRO A 57 19.03 -15.26 -12.56
N THR A 58 19.25 -13.98 -12.85
CA THR A 58 20.01 -13.06 -12.01
C THR A 58 19.31 -12.70 -10.70
N LYS A 59 18.00 -12.99 -10.56
CA LYS A 59 17.14 -12.58 -9.44
C LYS A 59 17.18 -11.06 -9.17
N LYS A 60 17.44 -10.28 -10.22
CA LYS A 60 17.52 -8.82 -10.19
C LYS A 60 16.70 -8.22 -11.33
N LEU A 61 15.98 -7.16 -11.01
CA LEU A 61 15.14 -6.41 -11.94
C LEU A 61 15.71 -4.98 -12.08
N PRO A 62 16.34 -4.65 -13.22
CA PRO A 62 16.82 -3.30 -13.46
C PRO A 62 15.65 -2.31 -13.53
N VAL A 63 15.82 -1.16 -12.86
CA VAL A 63 14.82 -0.09 -12.82
C VAL A 63 15.35 1.18 -13.49
N ALA A 64 16.54 1.61 -13.07
CA ALA A 64 17.24 2.78 -13.59
C ALA A 64 18.76 2.55 -13.50
N ALA A 65 19.56 3.49 -13.98
CA ALA A 65 21.02 3.39 -13.91
C ALA A 65 21.49 3.15 -12.46
N GLY A 66 22.10 1.99 -12.20
CA GLY A 66 22.57 1.59 -10.88
C GLY A 66 21.48 1.20 -9.87
N ILE A 67 20.20 1.21 -10.25
CA ILE A 67 19.08 0.85 -9.38
C ILE A 67 18.46 -0.46 -9.87
N VAL A 68 18.48 -1.46 -8.99
CA VAL A 68 17.89 -2.77 -9.22
C VAL A 68 16.99 -3.14 -8.05
N LEU A 69 15.90 -3.84 -8.33
CA LEU A 69 15.15 -4.56 -7.29
C LEU A 69 15.64 -6.00 -7.22
N THR A 70 15.77 -6.47 -5.99
CA THR A 70 16.21 -7.82 -5.66
C THR A 70 15.03 -8.69 -5.27
N GLN A 71 15.27 -9.99 -5.15
CA GLN A 71 14.27 -10.92 -4.65
C GLN A 71 13.80 -10.54 -3.23
N ASP A 72 14.70 -10.04 -2.38
CA ASP A 72 14.37 -9.64 -1.02
C ASP A 72 13.45 -8.42 -0.99
N ASP A 73 13.65 -7.44 -1.88
CA ASP A 73 12.75 -6.29 -2.02
C ASP A 73 11.33 -6.75 -2.38
N VAL A 74 11.20 -7.71 -3.29
CA VAL A 74 9.91 -8.29 -3.66
C VAL A 74 9.27 -9.02 -2.48
N ARG A 75 10.07 -9.77 -1.69
CA ARG A 75 9.57 -10.46 -0.49
C ARG A 75 9.09 -9.48 0.58
N GLN A 76 9.81 -8.38 0.82
CA GLN A 76 9.37 -7.34 1.75
C GLN A 76 8.06 -6.71 1.30
N MET A 77 7.90 -6.49 -0.01
CA MET A 77 6.67 -5.95 -0.55
C MET A 77 5.49 -6.94 -0.42
N GLN A 78 5.72 -8.25 -0.59
CA GLN A 78 4.70 -9.27 -0.32
C GLN A 78 4.24 -9.24 1.15
N LEU A 79 5.18 -9.18 2.10
CA LEU A 79 4.85 -9.13 3.52
C LEU A 79 4.01 -7.88 3.85
N ALA A 80 4.36 -6.73 3.26
CA ALA A 80 3.61 -5.49 3.44
C ALA A 80 2.19 -5.60 2.86
N CYS A 81 2.04 -6.08 1.62
CA CYS A 81 0.73 -6.31 1.01
C CYS A 81 -0.10 -7.30 1.83
N ALA A 82 0.51 -8.41 2.26
CA ALA A 82 -0.17 -9.45 3.03
C ALA A 82 -0.68 -8.95 4.38
N ALA A 83 0.11 -8.11 5.07
CA ALA A 83 -0.29 -7.51 6.34
C ALA A 83 -1.52 -6.60 6.18
N ILE A 84 -1.52 -5.73 5.17
CA ILE A 84 -2.63 -4.80 4.91
C ILE A 84 -3.87 -5.54 4.43
N LYS A 85 -3.74 -6.38 3.38
CA LYS A 85 -4.82 -7.21 2.85
C LYS A 85 -5.43 -8.11 3.94
N GLY A 86 -4.60 -8.83 4.67
CA GLY A 86 -5.02 -9.72 5.76
C GLY A 86 -5.74 -8.96 6.87
N GLY A 87 -5.21 -7.81 7.28
CA GLY A 87 -5.83 -6.94 8.28
C GLY A 87 -7.21 -6.44 7.86
N ILE A 88 -7.37 -5.94 6.63
CA ILE A 88 -8.67 -5.46 6.14
C ILE A 88 -9.67 -6.62 6.05
N ARG A 89 -9.28 -7.77 5.49
CA ARG A 89 -10.18 -8.94 5.40
C ARG A 89 -10.64 -9.44 6.75
N LEU A 90 -9.73 -9.49 7.74
CA LEU A 90 -10.11 -9.90 9.09
C LEU A 90 -11.10 -8.92 9.72
N MET A 91 -10.85 -7.61 9.58
CA MET A 91 -11.75 -6.57 10.09
C MET A 91 -13.15 -6.64 9.47
N LEU A 92 -13.24 -6.81 8.15
CA LEU A 92 -14.51 -6.96 7.45
C LEU A 92 -15.28 -8.17 7.95
N ARG A 93 -14.61 -9.33 8.01
CA ARG A 93 -15.22 -10.56 8.49
C ARG A 93 -15.68 -10.49 9.94
N ALA A 94 -14.86 -9.93 10.83
CA ALA A 94 -15.20 -9.77 12.25
C ALA A 94 -16.47 -8.91 12.46
N ASN A 95 -16.85 -8.11 11.47
CA ASN A 95 -18.06 -7.28 11.47
C ASN A 95 -19.14 -7.78 10.50
N GLY A 96 -18.96 -8.95 9.87
CA GLY A 96 -19.92 -9.50 8.90
C GLY A 96 -20.09 -8.66 7.63
N LEU A 97 -19.08 -7.86 7.28
CA LEU A 97 -19.10 -6.97 6.11
C LEU A 97 -18.35 -7.59 4.93
N SER A 98 -18.75 -7.22 3.73
CA SER A 98 -17.97 -7.43 2.49
C SER A 98 -17.43 -6.11 1.96
N VAL A 99 -16.51 -6.14 1.00
CA VAL A 99 -15.93 -4.90 0.43
C VAL A 99 -17.00 -4.08 -0.29
N GLU A 100 -17.97 -4.72 -0.92
CA GLU A 100 -19.05 -4.06 -1.66
C GLU A 100 -19.96 -3.22 -0.74
N MET A 101 -20.00 -3.57 0.56
CA MET A 101 -20.74 -2.82 1.58
C MET A 101 -20.00 -1.56 2.03
N LEU A 102 -18.74 -1.35 1.60
CA LEU A 102 -17.99 -0.15 1.93
C LEU A 102 -18.41 1.02 1.02
N ASP A 103 -18.79 2.12 1.65
CA ASP A 103 -19.00 3.41 0.96
C ASP A 103 -17.69 3.93 0.36
N GLY A 104 -16.56 3.68 1.03
CA GLY A 104 -15.23 4.00 0.52
C GLY A 104 -14.10 3.77 1.51
N VAL A 105 -12.89 4.13 1.08
CA VAL A 105 -11.63 3.95 1.82
C VAL A 105 -10.90 5.28 1.92
N PHE A 106 -10.62 5.72 3.15
CA PHE A 106 -9.73 6.84 3.40
C PHE A 106 -8.29 6.36 3.60
N ILE A 107 -7.36 6.94 2.83
CA ILE A 107 -5.93 6.67 2.93
C ILE A 107 -5.24 7.87 3.56
N ALA A 108 -4.62 7.64 4.71
CA ALA A 108 -3.79 8.61 5.42
C ALA A 108 -2.32 8.20 5.41
N GLY A 109 -1.44 9.16 5.65
CA GLY A 109 -0.01 8.93 5.85
C GLY A 109 0.88 9.39 4.70
N ALA A 110 2.15 8.99 4.78
CA ALA A 110 3.24 9.54 3.97
C ALA A 110 3.25 9.11 2.48
N PHE A 111 2.38 8.18 2.08
CA PHE A 111 2.20 7.83 0.67
C PHE A 111 1.71 9.03 -0.17
N GLY A 112 1.17 10.07 0.48
CA GLY A 112 0.78 11.32 -0.16
C GLY A 112 -0.30 11.10 -1.23
N SER A 113 -0.46 12.07 -2.13
CA SER A 113 -1.34 11.99 -3.30
C SER A 113 -0.73 11.23 -4.49
N TYR A 114 0.41 10.56 -4.30
CA TYR A 114 1.18 9.92 -5.38
C TYR A 114 0.97 8.42 -5.48
N LEU A 115 0.24 7.82 -4.54
CA LEU A 115 -0.09 6.40 -4.59
C LEU A 115 -1.02 6.13 -5.78
N ASN A 116 -0.60 5.27 -6.69
CA ASN A 116 -1.41 4.81 -7.80
C ASN A 116 -2.44 3.78 -7.30
N ILE A 117 -3.73 4.16 -7.32
CA ILE A 117 -4.81 3.32 -6.80
C ILE A 117 -4.94 2.02 -7.59
N ARG A 118 -4.89 2.07 -8.93
CA ARG A 118 -4.97 0.89 -9.79
C ARG A 118 -3.86 -0.10 -9.50
N ASN A 119 -2.62 0.38 -9.43
CA ASN A 119 -1.47 -0.48 -9.15
C ASN A 119 -1.55 -1.07 -7.74
N SER A 120 -2.01 -0.29 -6.76
CA SER A 120 -2.23 -0.76 -5.39
C SER A 120 -3.27 -1.90 -5.34
N MET A 121 -4.36 -1.79 -6.10
CA MET A 121 -5.35 -2.87 -6.22
C MET A 121 -4.79 -4.07 -7.00
N ALA A 122 -4.01 -3.83 -8.05
CA ALA A 122 -3.45 -4.88 -8.90
C ALA A 122 -2.48 -5.79 -8.13
N ILE A 123 -1.61 -5.22 -7.30
CA ILE A 123 -0.70 -5.99 -6.44
C ILE A 123 -1.39 -6.55 -5.19
N GLY A 124 -2.67 -6.24 -4.98
CA GLY A 124 -3.44 -6.70 -3.83
C GLY A 124 -3.17 -5.96 -2.52
N LEU A 125 -2.60 -4.76 -2.56
CA LEU A 125 -2.48 -3.90 -1.37
C LEU A 125 -3.86 -3.38 -0.93
N LEU A 126 -4.66 -2.92 -1.88
CA LEU A 126 -6.03 -2.43 -1.66
C LEU A 126 -7.06 -3.41 -2.24
N PRO A 127 -8.28 -3.48 -1.66
CA PRO A 127 -9.36 -4.26 -2.24
C PRO A 127 -9.83 -3.66 -3.57
N ARG A 128 -10.43 -4.49 -4.44
CA ARG A 128 -10.94 -4.05 -5.72
C ARG A 128 -12.25 -3.28 -5.51
N MET A 129 -12.22 -2.01 -5.83
CA MET A 129 -13.40 -1.14 -5.80
C MET A 129 -13.28 -0.02 -6.84
N ASP A 130 -14.34 0.75 -7.02
CA ASP A 130 -14.30 1.98 -7.80
C ASP A 130 -13.26 2.94 -7.20
N GLU A 131 -12.30 3.39 -8.02
CA GLU A 131 -11.25 4.32 -7.60
C GLU A 131 -11.82 5.61 -6.99
N ARG A 132 -13.01 6.03 -7.41
CA ARG A 132 -13.71 7.21 -6.87
C ARG A 132 -14.11 7.07 -5.40
N ARG A 133 -14.14 5.84 -4.88
CA ARG A 133 -14.39 5.54 -3.47
C ARG A 133 -13.11 5.55 -2.63
N VAL A 134 -11.95 5.80 -3.22
CA VAL A 134 -10.67 5.88 -2.49
C VAL A 134 -10.24 7.34 -2.39
N MET A 135 -10.07 7.84 -1.16
CA MET A 135 -9.78 9.25 -0.89
C MET A 135 -8.51 9.42 -0.05
N PHE A 136 -7.59 10.26 -0.52
CA PHE A 136 -6.42 10.65 0.25
C PHE A 136 -6.76 11.81 1.17
N ILE A 137 -6.49 11.64 2.47
CA ILE A 137 -6.74 12.67 3.49
C ILE A 137 -5.44 13.25 4.07
N GLY A 138 -4.29 12.89 3.48
CA GLY A 138 -2.98 13.37 3.89
C GLY A 138 -2.59 12.88 5.29
N ASN A 139 -1.92 13.75 6.07
CA ASN A 139 -1.53 13.41 7.43
C ASN A 139 -2.69 13.66 8.41
N ALA A 140 -3.56 12.64 8.55
CA ALA A 140 -4.71 12.68 9.44
C ALA A 140 -4.33 12.90 10.92
N SER A 141 -3.16 12.40 11.35
CA SER A 141 -2.67 12.59 12.72
C SER A 141 -2.38 14.07 13.01
N LEU A 142 -1.64 14.75 12.12
CA LEU A 142 -1.35 16.18 12.25
C LEU A 142 -2.61 17.03 12.11
N ALA A 143 -3.50 16.69 11.16
CA ALA A 143 -4.77 17.39 10.99
C ALA A 143 -5.65 17.27 12.25
N GLY A 144 -5.74 16.07 12.84
CA GLY A 144 -6.44 15.82 14.10
C GLY A 144 -5.82 16.58 15.27
N ALA A 145 -4.49 16.58 15.41
CA ALA A 145 -3.80 17.34 16.45
C ALA A 145 -4.10 18.85 16.35
N ARG A 146 -4.10 19.40 15.14
CA ARG A 146 -4.47 20.81 14.91
C ARG A 146 -5.93 21.07 15.27
N LEU A 147 -6.85 20.19 14.89
CA LEU A 147 -8.27 20.32 15.24
C LEU A 147 -8.47 20.35 16.76
N LEU A 148 -7.86 19.41 17.46
CA LEU A 148 -7.93 19.26 18.92
C LEU A 148 -7.24 20.40 19.70
N LEU A 149 -6.34 21.14 19.05
CA LEU A 149 -5.68 22.31 19.65
C LEU A 149 -6.59 23.53 19.68
N VAL A 150 -7.45 23.71 18.66
CA VAL A 150 -8.22 24.96 18.48
C VAL A 150 -9.72 24.80 18.78
N ALA A 151 -10.27 23.59 18.78
CA ALA A 151 -11.68 23.33 19.00
C ALA A 151 -11.90 22.44 20.22
N LYS A 152 -12.33 23.04 21.33
CA LYS A 152 -12.53 22.34 22.61
C LYS A 152 -13.66 21.32 22.51
N GLU A 153 -14.77 21.68 21.87
CA GLU A 153 -15.95 20.82 21.69
C GLU A 153 -15.59 19.55 20.90
N LYS A 154 -14.68 19.68 19.93
CA LYS A 154 -14.18 18.54 19.14
C LYS A 154 -13.32 17.58 19.96
N ARG A 155 -12.70 18.06 21.03
CA ARG A 155 -11.94 17.20 21.95
C ARG A 155 -12.88 16.27 22.71
N GLU A 156 -13.95 16.81 23.28
CA GLU A 156 -14.95 16.03 24.02
C GLU A 156 -15.64 14.99 23.12
N GLU A 157 -15.94 15.37 21.86
CA GLU A 157 -16.48 14.46 20.84
C GLU A 157 -15.52 13.29 20.54
N ILE A 158 -14.22 13.58 20.34
CA ILE A 158 -13.20 12.56 20.07
C ILE A 158 -12.97 11.66 21.28
N GLU A 159 -12.92 12.21 22.49
CA GLU A 159 -12.77 11.42 23.72
C GLU A 159 -13.92 10.42 23.88
N THR A 160 -15.14 10.82 23.54
CA THR A 160 -16.31 9.93 23.52
C THR A 160 -16.23 8.89 22.40
N LEU A 161 -15.77 9.29 21.21
CA LEU A 161 -15.63 8.39 20.06
C LEU A 161 -14.60 7.28 20.33
N VAL A 162 -13.46 7.62 20.91
CA VAL A 162 -12.37 6.67 21.22
C VAL A 162 -12.85 5.54 22.13
N GLN A 163 -13.76 5.83 23.08
CA GLN A 163 -14.35 4.80 23.95
C GLN A 163 -15.19 3.75 23.19
N ARG A 164 -15.62 4.06 21.97
CA ARG A 164 -16.40 3.15 21.11
C ARG A 164 -15.52 2.35 20.15
N ILE A 165 -14.24 2.69 20.02
CA ILE A 165 -13.30 1.98 19.16
C ILE A 165 -12.91 0.67 19.84
N ARG A 166 -13.12 -0.45 19.15
CA ARG A 166 -12.71 -1.78 19.63
C ARG A 166 -11.46 -2.21 18.87
N TYR A 167 -10.41 -2.53 19.62
CA TYR A 167 -9.21 -3.12 19.07
C TYR A 167 -9.46 -4.60 18.72
N VAL A 168 -9.11 -4.98 17.50
CA VAL A 168 -9.13 -6.37 17.03
C VAL A 168 -7.68 -6.82 16.89
N SER A 169 -7.28 -7.79 17.72
CA SER A 169 -5.92 -8.32 17.71
C SER A 169 -5.74 -9.33 16.58
N LEU A 170 -5.07 -8.94 15.50
CA LEU A 170 -4.74 -9.84 14.39
C LEU A 170 -3.88 -11.03 14.86
N ALA A 171 -2.93 -10.79 15.75
CA ALA A 171 -1.98 -11.80 16.23
C ALA A 171 -2.64 -12.88 17.14
N SER A 172 -3.82 -12.59 17.69
CA SER A 172 -4.55 -13.51 18.56
C SER A 172 -5.58 -14.34 17.80
N ASP A 173 -5.85 -13.99 16.54
CA ASP A 173 -6.78 -14.72 15.70
C ASP A 173 -6.10 -15.96 15.12
N ARG A 174 -6.69 -17.13 15.39
CA ARG A 174 -6.13 -18.43 15.01
C ARG A 174 -6.03 -18.62 13.50
N GLU A 175 -6.83 -17.90 12.72
CA GLU A 175 -6.91 -18.01 11.27
C GLU A 175 -6.09 -16.91 10.58
N PHE A 176 -5.58 -15.91 11.31
CA PHE A 176 -4.79 -14.82 10.72
C PHE A 176 -3.54 -15.32 10.01
N GLN A 177 -2.87 -16.36 10.53
CA GLN A 177 -1.70 -16.93 9.86
C GLN A 177 -2.06 -17.49 8.48
N ASP A 178 -3.17 -18.23 8.37
CA ASP A 178 -3.64 -18.77 7.09
C ASP A 178 -4.04 -17.66 6.13
N TYR A 179 -4.74 -16.63 6.62
CA TYR A 179 -5.06 -15.45 5.82
C TYR A 179 -3.83 -14.71 5.35
N PHE A 180 -2.84 -14.53 6.23
CA PHE A 180 -1.59 -13.86 5.90
C PHE A 180 -0.85 -14.62 4.81
N ILE A 181 -0.74 -15.95 4.93
CA ILE A 181 -0.12 -16.80 3.91
C ILE A 181 -0.85 -16.70 2.58
N GLN A 182 -2.19 -16.77 2.58
CA GLN A 182 -3.01 -16.57 1.37
C GLN A 182 -2.84 -15.15 0.79
N ALA A 183 -2.59 -14.16 1.65
CA ALA A 183 -2.43 -12.77 1.26
C ALA A 183 -1.03 -12.44 0.70
N LEU A 184 -0.05 -13.35 0.83
CA LEU A 184 1.30 -13.19 0.24
C LEU A 184 1.27 -13.17 -1.29
N GLU A 185 0.28 -13.82 -1.91
CA GLU A 185 0.15 -13.79 -3.36
C GLU A 185 -0.22 -12.38 -3.84
N PHE A 186 0.55 -11.89 -4.81
CA PHE A 186 0.24 -10.67 -5.54
C PHE A 186 -0.94 -10.92 -6.47
N ALA A 187 -2.13 -10.74 -5.91
CA ALA A 187 -3.38 -10.83 -6.63
C ALA A 187 -4.35 -9.77 -6.10
N GLY A 188 -5.06 -9.12 -7.02
CA GLY A 188 -6.22 -8.31 -6.65
C GLY A 188 -7.28 -9.18 -5.99
N TRP A 189 -7.97 -8.62 -5.00
CA TRP A 189 -8.95 -9.32 -4.17
C TRP A 189 -10.23 -8.50 -4.11
N PRO A 190 -11.41 -9.15 -3.99
CA PRO A 190 -12.67 -8.46 -3.73
C PRO A 190 -12.56 -7.64 -2.46
#